data_AF-A0A7M3ZVH3-F1
#
_entry.id   AF-A0A7M3ZVH3-F1
#
_cell.length_a   1.000
_cell.length_b   1.000
_cell.length_c   1.000
_cell.angle_alpha   90.00
_cell.angle_beta   90.00
_cell.angle_gamma   90.00
#
_symmetry.space_group_name_H-M   'P 1'
#
loop_
_entity.id
_entity.type
_entity.pdbx_description
1 polymer ?
#
loop_
_entity_poly.entity_id
_entity_poly.type
_entity_poly.pdbx_seq_one_letter_code
_entity_poly.pdbx_strand_id
1 'polypeptide(L)'
;METCLKAAFSKPKSGAVRVSIMNRESAWKMLDKPLRAHLVIAAHEQEPPASDDDEDASPRRPAMSRPRGRMRRSGRQNGPAHMQWLHSPKAVIDEAPYTTAYQLATLLVHKQMDEENWDEAWNAPENLLRETCMVEGVHPVWHLIGEKTPLLGQFLAFPKSKVSKSETVATLSTDFFWIDPRNKDEVITVLKLTGAGVNDPDLKVALQRATNQISGGRRLNLEPPLDNLTDTMAFVTVLLAIHGGHEVPEAALTSATHADADLAAALSDFQRLLSGHVEDWSALMDIDRDDSLSHARRSLGWQHAPAEAEACTAAQLEAGLQQLEDAGVHEGRDRLTWWRLNALLREGKKDEAMDVLDQRRLDASSDVTELIPLVVSLESERADAWLSRFMDDLDDQALFHVLQEPDLSSDLRLKAAQRLCDNGGAMWEEGRSLA
;
A
#
# COMPACT_ATOMS: atom_id res chain seq x y z
N MET A 1 2.36 -11.45 -24.84
CA MET A 1 1.86 -12.46 -25.81
C MET A 1 2.83 -13.63 -25.99
N GLU A 2 4.10 -13.39 -26.32
CA GLU A 2 5.10 -14.47 -26.53
C GLU A 2 5.23 -15.43 -25.34
N THR A 3 5.35 -14.90 -24.11
CA THR A 3 5.43 -15.69 -22.87
C THR A 3 4.22 -16.63 -22.73
N CYS A 4 3.01 -16.13 -23.00
CA CYS A 4 1.79 -16.93 -22.95
C CYS A 4 1.81 -18.07 -23.99
N LEU A 5 2.24 -17.80 -25.23
CA LEU A 5 2.33 -18.83 -26.27
C LEU A 5 3.37 -19.90 -25.93
N LYS A 6 4.55 -19.51 -25.43
CA LYS A 6 5.58 -20.46 -24.97
C LYS A 6 5.05 -21.35 -23.85
N ALA A 7 4.37 -20.79 -22.86
CA ALA A 7 3.75 -21.55 -21.77
C ALA A 7 2.68 -22.53 -22.28
N ALA A 8 1.79 -22.06 -23.17
CA ALA A 8 0.72 -22.85 -23.77
C ALA A 8 1.22 -24.07 -24.54
N PHE A 9 2.28 -23.91 -25.34
CA PHE A 9 2.81 -24.93 -26.24
C PHE A 9 4.03 -25.67 -25.68
N SER A 10 4.38 -25.46 -24.40
CA SER A 10 5.48 -26.17 -23.72
C SER A 10 5.35 -27.70 -23.74
N LYS A 11 4.12 -28.23 -23.81
CA LYS A 11 3.80 -29.66 -23.90
C LYS A 11 2.59 -29.88 -24.82
N PRO A 12 2.49 -31.04 -25.51
CA PRO A 12 1.33 -31.37 -26.31
C PRO A 12 0.09 -31.51 -25.41
N LYS A 13 -0.88 -30.61 -25.58
CA LYS A 13 -2.09 -30.46 -24.76
C LYS A 13 -3.25 -29.99 -25.64
N SER A 14 -4.50 -30.23 -25.21
CA SER A 14 -5.69 -29.73 -25.91
C SER A 14 -5.84 -28.21 -25.78
N GLY A 15 -6.52 -27.57 -26.75
CA GLY A 15 -6.67 -26.11 -26.78
C GLY A 15 -7.25 -25.50 -25.50
N ALA A 16 -8.26 -26.13 -24.90
CA ALA A 16 -8.84 -25.67 -23.63
C ALA A 16 -7.82 -25.67 -22.47
N VAL A 17 -6.93 -26.68 -22.42
CA VAL A 17 -5.88 -26.77 -21.40
C VAL A 17 -4.80 -25.72 -21.66
N ARG A 18 -4.45 -25.47 -22.93
CA ARG A 18 -3.52 -24.40 -23.32
C ARG A 18 -4.02 -23.02 -22.89
N VAL A 19 -5.30 -22.71 -23.12
CA VAL A 19 -5.94 -21.46 -22.65
C VAL A 19 -5.91 -21.37 -21.13
N SER A 20 -6.18 -22.47 -20.41
CA SER A 20 -6.07 -22.46 -18.94
C SER A 20 -4.65 -22.21 -18.43
N ILE A 21 -3.62 -22.63 -19.17
CA ILE A 21 -2.22 -22.38 -18.80
C ILE A 21 -1.90 -20.90 -19.02
N MET A 22 -2.24 -20.36 -20.20
CA MET A 22 -2.04 -18.93 -20.48
C MET A 22 -2.75 -18.04 -19.47
N ASN A 23 -3.98 -18.39 -19.06
CA ASN A 23 -4.74 -17.65 -18.05
C ASN A 23 -4.03 -17.51 -16.70
N ARG A 24 -3.09 -18.41 -16.39
CA ARG A 24 -2.31 -18.37 -15.14
C ARG A 24 -1.08 -17.48 -15.23
N GLU A 25 -0.61 -17.17 -16.43
CA GLU A 25 0.55 -16.30 -16.67
C GLU A 25 0.23 -14.84 -16.31
N SER A 26 1.16 -14.15 -15.67
CA SER A 26 1.08 -12.71 -15.37
C SER A 26 0.89 -11.89 -16.65
N ALA A 27 1.65 -12.22 -17.70
CA ALA A 27 1.59 -11.59 -19.01
C ALA A 27 0.20 -11.65 -19.65
N TRP A 28 -0.63 -12.64 -19.30
CA TRP A 28 -2.01 -12.70 -19.78
C TRP A 28 -2.88 -11.61 -19.17
N LYS A 29 -2.71 -11.33 -17.87
CA LYS A 29 -3.49 -10.31 -17.14
C LYS A 29 -3.22 -8.89 -17.65
N MET A 30 -2.06 -8.66 -18.24
CA MET A 30 -1.68 -7.37 -18.82
C MET A 30 -2.23 -7.12 -20.22
N LEU A 31 -2.55 -8.17 -20.97
CA LEU A 31 -3.03 -8.03 -22.33
C LEU A 31 -4.46 -7.53 -22.33
N ASP A 32 -4.81 -6.66 -23.27
CA ASP A 32 -6.20 -6.30 -23.49
C ASP A 32 -6.99 -7.51 -24.03
N LYS A 33 -8.30 -7.50 -23.80
CA LYS A 33 -9.20 -8.58 -24.26
C LYS A 33 -9.04 -8.92 -25.75
N PRO A 34 -8.87 -7.96 -26.67
CA PRO A 34 -8.70 -8.27 -28.09
C PRO A 34 -7.39 -9.00 -28.41
N LEU A 35 -6.29 -8.67 -27.74
CA LEU A 35 -5.02 -9.40 -27.88
C LEU A 35 -5.10 -10.81 -27.29
N ARG A 36 -5.84 -10.98 -26.18
CA ARG A 36 -6.15 -12.30 -25.62
C ARG A 36 -6.94 -13.15 -26.62
N ALA A 37 -7.85 -12.56 -27.39
CA ALA A 37 -8.62 -13.29 -28.40
C ALA A 37 -7.73 -13.97 -29.44
N HIS A 38 -6.75 -13.24 -29.98
CA HIS A 38 -5.75 -13.79 -30.92
C HIS A 38 -4.95 -14.95 -30.33
N LEU A 39 -4.59 -14.87 -29.04
CA LEU A 39 -3.93 -15.97 -28.33
C LEU A 39 -4.85 -17.20 -28.16
N VAL A 40 -6.14 -17.00 -27.90
CA VAL A 40 -7.12 -18.10 -27.81
C VAL A 40 -7.27 -18.79 -29.16
N ILE A 41 -7.38 -18.02 -30.25
CA ILE A 41 -7.45 -18.53 -31.63
C ILE A 41 -6.22 -19.41 -31.93
N ALA A 42 -5.01 -18.90 -31.63
CA ALA A 42 -3.77 -19.64 -31.77
C ALA A 42 -3.73 -20.91 -30.91
N ALA A 43 -4.16 -20.84 -29.64
CA ALA A 43 -4.13 -21.98 -28.73
C ALA A 43 -5.08 -23.11 -29.15
N HIS A 44 -6.20 -22.76 -29.79
CA HIS A 44 -7.16 -23.71 -30.35
C HIS A 44 -6.74 -24.24 -31.73
N GLU A 45 -5.67 -23.72 -32.33
CA GLU A 45 -5.23 -24.08 -33.69
C GLU A 45 -6.40 -23.98 -34.67
N GLN A 46 -7.18 -22.89 -34.60
CA GLN A 46 -8.41 -22.78 -35.38
C GLN A 46 -8.12 -22.80 -36.87
N GLU A 47 -8.98 -23.51 -37.60
CA GLU A 47 -8.97 -23.65 -39.04
C GLU A 47 -10.15 -22.88 -39.63
N PRO A 48 -10.02 -22.35 -40.87
CA PRO A 48 -11.15 -21.78 -41.57
C PRO A 48 -12.26 -22.85 -41.75
N PRO A 49 -13.53 -22.45 -41.75
CA PRO A 49 -14.63 -23.37 -42.05
C PRO A 49 -14.39 -24.04 -43.41
N ALA A 50 -14.74 -25.33 -43.53
CA ALA A 50 -14.63 -26.04 -44.79
C ALA A 50 -15.54 -25.34 -45.82
N SER A 51 -15.02 -25.10 -47.02
CA SER A 51 -15.81 -24.59 -48.15
C SER A 51 -16.91 -25.59 -48.49
N ASP A 52 -18.12 -25.09 -48.74
CA ASP A 52 -19.29 -25.91 -49.11
C ASP A 52 -19.11 -26.71 -50.43
N ASP A 53 -17.99 -26.55 -51.13
CA ASP A 53 -17.63 -27.29 -52.35
C ASP A 53 -17.12 -28.72 -52.08
N ASP A 54 -16.92 -29.13 -50.83
CA ASP A 54 -16.62 -30.52 -50.48
C ASP A 54 -17.92 -31.34 -50.33
N GLU A 55 -18.49 -31.80 -51.46
CA GLU A 55 -19.61 -32.78 -51.50
C GLU A 55 -19.25 -34.17 -50.92
N ASP A 56 -18.03 -34.37 -50.40
CA ASP A 56 -17.66 -35.57 -49.65
C ASP A 56 -17.72 -35.35 -48.13
N ALA A 57 -18.94 -35.15 -47.63
CA ALA A 57 -19.24 -35.27 -46.21
C ALA A 57 -19.05 -36.73 -45.74
N SER A 58 -17.81 -37.14 -45.52
CA SER A 58 -17.51 -38.32 -44.70
C SER A 58 -18.17 -38.11 -43.33
N PRO A 59 -19.06 -39.02 -42.87
CA PRO A 59 -19.78 -38.81 -41.63
C PRO A 59 -18.77 -38.77 -40.48
N ARG A 60 -18.59 -37.57 -39.90
CA ARG A 60 -17.83 -37.38 -38.66
C ARG A 60 -18.36 -38.41 -37.65
N ARG A 61 -17.44 -39.24 -37.12
CA ARG A 61 -17.76 -40.22 -36.07
C ARG A 61 -18.59 -39.54 -34.97
N PRO A 62 -19.72 -40.12 -34.53
CA PRO A 62 -20.56 -39.50 -33.53
C PRO A 62 -19.75 -39.28 -32.25
N ALA A 63 -19.61 -38.01 -31.86
CA ALA A 63 -19.09 -37.66 -30.55
C ALA A 63 -19.95 -38.36 -29.50
N MET A 64 -19.32 -39.20 -28.69
CA MET A 64 -19.98 -39.95 -27.62
C MET A 64 -20.88 -39.03 -26.79
N SER A 65 -22.12 -39.49 -26.60
CA SER A 65 -23.15 -38.92 -25.75
C SER A 65 -22.60 -38.67 -24.34
N ARG A 66 -22.31 -37.40 -24.02
CA ARG A 66 -22.01 -36.98 -22.64
C ARG A 66 -23.35 -36.74 -21.90
N PRO A 67 -23.51 -37.22 -20.67
CA PRO A 67 -24.76 -37.06 -19.93
C PRO A 67 -25.07 -35.58 -19.73
N ARG A 68 -26.27 -35.17 -20.15
CA ARG A 68 -26.85 -33.86 -19.93
C ARG A 68 -27.00 -33.62 -18.43
N GLY A 69 -26.18 -32.72 -17.89
CA GLY A 69 -26.33 -32.16 -16.56
C GLY A 69 -26.11 -30.65 -16.61
N ARG A 70 -27.19 -29.90 -16.39
CA ARG A 70 -27.23 -28.45 -16.12
C ARG A 70 -27.16 -27.50 -17.33
N MET A 71 -28.31 -27.36 -17.97
CA MET A 71 -28.73 -26.12 -18.64
C MET A 71 -28.47 -24.91 -17.72
N ARG A 72 -27.62 -23.98 -18.16
CA ARG A 72 -27.70 -22.57 -17.80
C ARG A 72 -28.00 -21.77 -19.06
N ARG A 73 -29.19 -21.19 -19.03
CA ARG A 73 -29.80 -20.22 -19.92
C ARG A 73 -28.82 -19.10 -20.29
N SER A 74 -28.36 -19.09 -21.54
CA SER A 74 -28.05 -17.86 -22.28
C SER A 74 -28.48 -18.08 -23.72
N GLY A 75 -29.19 -17.10 -24.26
CA GLY A 75 -29.75 -17.17 -25.60
C GLY A 75 -28.67 -17.35 -26.66
N ARG A 76 -29.10 -17.92 -27.79
CA ARG A 76 -28.39 -17.96 -29.07
C ARG A 76 -27.48 -16.74 -29.28
N GLN A 77 -26.18 -16.94 -29.13
CA GLN A 77 -25.15 -16.16 -29.81
C GLN A 77 -24.28 -17.19 -30.52
N ASN A 78 -24.34 -17.19 -31.85
CA ASN A 78 -23.52 -18.05 -32.70
C ASN A 78 -22.07 -17.55 -32.62
N GLY A 79 -21.17 -18.36 -32.08
CA GLY A 79 -19.73 -18.09 -32.12
C GLY A 79 -18.99 -18.45 -30.83
N PRO A 80 -17.69 -18.82 -30.91
CA PRO A 80 -16.84 -18.97 -29.72
C PRO A 80 -16.73 -17.65 -28.94
N ALA A 81 -16.80 -17.69 -27.60
CA ALA A 81 -16.85 -16.50 -26.75
C ALA A 81 -15.67 -15.51 -26.91
N HIS A 82 -14.53 -15.96 -27.44
CA HIS A 82 -13.37 -15.10 -27.70
C HIS A 82 -13.49 -14.28 -28.99
N MET A 83 -14.37 -14.65 -29.93
CA MET A 83 -14.63 -13.85 -31.13
C MET A 83 -15.33 -12.53 -30.78
N GLN A 84 -16.13 -12.52 -29.70
CA GLN A 84 -16.75 -11.31 -29.16
C GLN A 84 -15.74 -10.35 -28.48
N TRP A 85 -14.52 -10.81 -28.22
CA TRP A 85 -13.47 -9.98 -27.64
C TRP A 85 -12.68 -9.22 -28.72
N LEU A 86 -12.82 -9.60 -29.99
CA LEU A 86 -12.21 -8.88 -31.11
C LEU A 86 -12.97 -7.58 -31.39
N HIS A 87 -12.25 -6.55 -31.80
CA HIS A 87 -12.87 -5.34 -32.34
C HIS A 87 -13.58 -5.67 -33.66
N SER A 88 -14.67 -4.95 -33.95
CA SER A 88 -15.38 -5.07 -35.23
C SER A 88 -14.52 -4.56 -36.39
N PRO A 89 -14.66 -5.09 -37.61
CA PRO A 89 -13.86 -4.65 -38.77
C PRO A 89 -13.89 -3.13 -38.98
N LYS A 90 -15.05 -2.48 -38.89
CA LYS A 90 -15.20 -1.02 -39.01
C LYS A 90 -14.38 -0.26 -37.94
N ALA A 91 -14.52 -0.64 -36.67
CA ALA A 91 -13.78 0.00 -35.58
C ALA A 91 -12.25 -0.12 -35.76
N VAL A 92 -11.76 -1.26 -36.25
CA VAL A 92 -10.33 -1.48 -36.48
C VAL A 92 -9.79 -0.63 -37.63
N ILE A 93 -10.60 -0.40 -38.67
CA ILE A 93 -10.25 0.42 -39.84
C ILE A 93 -10.30 1.91 -39.49
N ASP A 94 -11.31 2.34 -38.74
CA ASP A 94 -11.60 3.75 -38.48
C ASP A 94 -10.82 4.32 -37.26
N GLU A 95 -10.45 3.50 -36.28
CA GLU A 95 -9.82 3.96 -35.03
C GLU A 95 -8.28 3.78 -35.01
N ALA A 96 -7.59 4.87 -34.65
CA ALA A 96 -6.21 4.85 -34.16
C ALA A 96 -6.23 4.95 -32.62
N PRO A 97 -5.32 4.29 -31.87
CA PRO A 97 -3.97 3.91 -32.27
C PRO A 97 -3.72 2.38 -32.19
N TYR A 98 -4.18 1.62 -33.17
CA TYR A 98 -3.82 0.20 -33.29
C TYR A 98 -2.58 -0.01 -34.16
N THR A 99 -1.80 -1.05 -33.86
CA THR A 99 -0.68 -1.44 -34.73
C THR A 99 -1.19 -2.04 -36.04
N THR A 100 -0.51 -1.78 -37.15
CA THR A 100 -0.85 -2.29 -38.49
C THR A 100 -0.98 -3.82 -38.51
N ALA A 101 -0.06 -4.53 -37.84
CA ALA A 101 -0.09 -5.98 -37.70
C ALA A 101 -1.32 -6.48 -36.93
N TYR A 102 -1.74 -5.78 -35.87
CA TYR A 102 -2.95 -6.12 -35.12
C TYR A 102 -4.22 -5.89 -35.95
N GLN A 103 -4.28 -4.77 -36.67
CA GLN A 103 -5.42 -4.44 -37.53
C GLN A 103 -5.59 -5.50 -38.61
N LEU A 104 -4.50 -5.85 -39.29
CA LEU A 104 -4.49 -6.90 -40.31
C LEU A 104 -4.91 -8.25 -39.72
N ALA A 105 -4.36 -8.67 -38.57
CA ALA A 105 -4.72 -9.94 -37.95
C ALA A 105 -6.21 -10.02 -37.62
N THR A 106 -6.79 -8.93 -37.11
CA THR A 106 -8.22 -8.87 -36.76
C THR A 106 -9.10 -8.97 -38.00
N LEU A 107 -8.75 -8.28 -39.09
CA LEU A 107 -9.50 -8.33 -40.36
C LEU A 107 -9.46 -9.72 -41.00
N LEU A 108 -8.31 -10.41 -40.99
CA LEU A 108 -8.21 -11.75 -41.56
C LEU A 108 -9.04 -12.78 -40.80
N VAL A 109 -9.09 -12.67 -39.47
CA VAL A 109 -9.92 -13.56 -38.65
C VAL A 109 -11.39 -13.36 -39.01
N HIS A 110 -11.87 -12.12 -39.10
CA HIS A 110 -13.26 -11.86 -39.51
C HIS A 110 -13.55 -12.33 -40.93
N LYS A 111 -12.64 -12.07 -41.88
CA LYS A 111 -12.78 -12.51 -43.28
C LYS A 111 -12.91 -14.02 -43.42
N GLN A 112 -12.18 -14.78 -42.62
CA GLN A 112 -12.14 -16.24 -42.70
C GLN A 112 -13.19 -16.93 -41.80
N MET A 113 -13.62 -16.31 -40.70
CA MET A 113 -14.53 -16.93 -39.73
C MET A 113 -15.98 -16.42 -39.81
N ASP A 114 -16.20 -15.27 -40.46
CA ASP A 114 -17.50 -14.59 -40.55
C ASP A 114 -17.70 -14.00 -41.96
N GLU A 115 -17.52 -14.84 -42.99
CA GLU A 115 -17.62 -14.45 -44.40
C GLU A 115 -19.01 -13.89 -44.75
N GLU A 116 -20.07 -14.42 -44.15
CA GLU A 116 -21.46 -13.95 -44.37
C GLU A 116 -21.67 -12.47 -44.00
N ASN A 117 -20.90 -11.94 -43.04
CA ASN A 117 -20.98 -10.57 -42.57
C ASN A 117 -19.82 -9.70 -43.07
N TRP A 118 -19.03 -10.18 -44.04
CA TRP A 118 -17.91 -9.45 -44.62
C TRP A 118 -18.40 -8.39 -45.63
N ASP A 119 -17.92 -7.15 -45.47
CA ASP A 119 -18.18 -6.05 -46.42
C ASP A 119 -17.02 -5.97 -47.43
N GLU A 120 -17.32 -6.04 -48.73
CA GLU A 120 -16.33 -5.92 -49.80
C GLU A 120 -15.53 -4.61 -49.73
N ALA A 121 -16.10 -3.55 -49.15
CA ALA A 121 -15.41 -2.28 -48.94
C ALA A 121 -14.18 -2.42 -48.02
N TRP A 122 -14.12 -3.45 -47.17
CA TRP A 122 -12.97 -3.72 -46.28
C TRP A 122 -11.78 -4.38 -47.00
N ASN A 123 -11.95 -4.86 -48.24
CA ASN A 123 -10.84 -5.45 -48.99
C ASN A 123 -9.75 -4.42 -49.33
N ALA A 124 -10.13 -3.17 -49.62
CA ALA A 124 -9.17 -2.10 -49.91
C ALA A 124 -8.25 -1.77 -48.71
N PRO A 125 -8.77 -1.48 -47.50
CA PRO A 125 -7.92 -1.25 -46.33
C PRO A 125 -7.16 -2.50 -45.88
N GLU A 126 -7.71 -3.71 -46.06
CA GLU A 126 -6.99 -4.96 -45.77
C GLU A 126 -5.74 -5.11 -46.65
N ASN A 127 -5.87 -4.86 -47.96
CA ASN A 127 -4.74 -4.91 -48.89
C ASN A 127 -3.68 -3.85 -48.57
N LEU A 128 -4.09 -2.63 -48.22
CA LEU A 128 -3.16 -1.58 -47.80
C LEU A 128 -2.35 -2.02 -46.56
N LEU A 129 -3.03 -2.56 -45.54
CA LEU A 129 -2.38 -3.06 -44.32
C LEU A 129 -1.41 -4.21 -44.62
N ARG A 130 -1.75 -5.08 -45.58
CA ARG A 130 -0.88 -6.16 -46.05
C ARG A 130 0.40 -5.61 -46.70
N GLU A 131 0.29 -4.61 -47.55
CA GLU A 131 1.44 -3.93 -48.16
C GLU A 131 2.32 -3.25 -47.10
N THR A 132 1.71 -2.54 -46.14
CA THR A 132 2.45 -1.92 -45.04
C THR A 132 3.20 -2.97 -44.20
N CYS A 133 2.57 -4.10 -43.87
CA CYS A 133 3.23 -5.19 -43.14
C CYS A 133 4.37 -5.84 -43.93
N MET A 134 4.31 -5.87 -45.27
CA MET A 134 5.41 -6.34 -46.13
C MET A 134 6.62 -5.41 -46.10
N VAL A 135 6.38 -4.09 -46.00
CA VAL A 135 7.44 -3.07 -46.03
C VAL A 135 8.06 -2.85 -44.66
N GLU A 136 7.25 -2.65 -43.63
CA GLU A 136 7.71 -2.32 -42.26
C GLU A 136 8.11 -3.56 -41.45
N GLY A 137 7.59 -4.72 -41.85
CA GLY A 137 7.71 -5.96 -41.10
C GLY A 137 6.80 -6.03 -39.87
N VAL A 138 6.64 -7.24 -39.35
CA VAL A 138 5.76 -7.55 -38.23
C VAL A 138 6.56 -8.00 -37.01
N HIS A 139 6.05 -7.70 -35.82
CA HIS A 139 6.66 -8.16 -34.58
C HIS A 139 6.75 -9.70 -34.57
N PRO A 140 7.86 -10.33 -34.13
CA PRO A 140 8.05 -11.79 -34.19
C PRO A 140 6.97 -12.62 -33.50
N VAL A 141 6.25 -12.03 -32.54
CA VAL A 141 5.10 -12.67 -31.89
C VAL A 141 3.99 -13.05 -32.86
N TRP A 142 3.80 -12.29 -33.95
CA TRP A 142 2.81 -12.60 -34.98
C TRP A 142 3.23 -13.79 -35.83
N HIS A 143 4.55 -14.01 -36.01
CA HIS A 143 5.05 -15.27 -36.59
C HIS A 143 4.77 -16.44 -35.68
N LEU A 144 5.02 -16.31 -34.37
CA LEU A 144 4.68 -17.36 -33.43
C LEU A 144 3.18 -17.69 -33.45
N ILE A 145 2.31 -16.70 -33.66
CA ILE A 145 0.87 -16.93 -33.82
C ILE A 145 0.58 -17.65 -35.14
N GLY A 146 1.13 -17.17 -36.26
CA GLY A 146 0.95 -17.78 -37.59
C GLY A 146 1.48 -19.21 -37.70
N GLU A 147 2.50 -19.58 -36.92
CA GLU A 147 2.96 -20.97 -36.81
C GLU A 147 1.95 -21.91 -36.14
N LYS A 148 1.03 -21.36 -35.31
CA LYS A 148 0.10 -22.17 -34.50
C LYS A 148 -1.31 -22.20 -35.04
N THR A 149 -1.69 -21.31 -35.93
CA THR A 149 -3.01 -21.32 -36.57
C THR A 149 -2.91 -20.98 -38.05
N PRO A 150 -3.55 -21.77 -38.93
CA PRO A 150 -3.57 -21.45 -40.36
C PRO A 150 -4.30 -20.13 -40.66
N LEU A 151 -5.24 -19.69 -39.82
CA LEU A 151 -5.97 -18.42 -40.01
C LEU A 151 -5.04 -17.21 -40.15
N LEU A 152 -3.92 -17.24 -39.44
CA LEU A 152 -2.90 -16.19 -39.44
C LEU A 152 -1.58 -16.67 -40.06
N GLY A 153 -1.60 -17.78 -40.81
CA GLY A 153 -0.41 -18.36 -41.43
C GLY A 153 0.31 -17.40 -42.39
N GLN A 154 -0.44 -16.49 -43.02
CA GLN A 154 0.15 -15.46 -43.89
C GLN A 154 1.16 -14.55 -43.18
N PHE A 155 1.08 -14.43 -41.84
CA PHE A 155 2.04 -13.62 -41.11
C PHE A 155 3.47 -14.12 -41.29
N LEU A 156 3.66 -15.43 -41.50
CA LEU A 156 4.96 -16.05 -41.75
C LEU A 156 5.67 -15.53 -43.01
N ALA A 157 4.93 -14.94 -43.95
CA ALA A 157 5.48 -14.35 -45.16
C ALA A 157 6.01 -12.92 -44.96
N PHE A 158 5.56 -12.20 -43.92
CA PHE A 158 6.03 -10.85 -43.64
C PHE A 158 7.43 -10.86 -43.00
N PRO A 159 8.29 -9.87 -43.28
CA PRO A 159 9.61 -9.76 -42.64
C PRO A 159 9.48 -9.52 -41.12
N LYS A 160 10.46 -10.02 -40.33
CA LYS A 160 10.53 -9.78 -38.88
C LYS A 160 11.01 -8.36 -38.60
N SER A 161 10.23 -7.54 -37.91
CA SER A 161 10.71 -6.25 -37.43
C SER A 161 11.73 -6.45 -36.28
N LYS A 162 12.73 -5.55 -36.18
CA LYS A 162 13.69 -5.58 -35.07
C LYS A 162 12.97 -5.23 -33.78
N VAL A 163 12.96 -6.15 -32.83
CA VAL A 163 12.38 -5.91 -31.50
C VAL A 163 13.32 -4.97 -30.74
N SER A 164 13.00 -3.68 -30.69
CA SER A 164 13.53 -2.83 -29.63
C SER A 164 12.92 -3.33 -28.33
N LYS A 165 13.66 -4.14 -27.57
CA LYS A 165 13.35 -4.29 -26.15
C LYS A 165 13.39 -2.88 -25.60
N SER A 166 12.25 -2.32 -25.19
CA SER A 166 12.25 -1.06 -24.47
C SER A 166 13.13 -1.30 -23.25
N GLU A 167 14.31 -0.70 -23.26
CA GLU A 167 15.20 -0.74 -22.11
C GLU A 167 14.45 -0.21 -20.89
N THR A 168 14.82 -0.84 -19.80
CA THR A 168 14.44 -0.69 -18.41
C THR A 168 14.08 0.72 -17.94
N VAL A 169 13.03 0.74 -17.11
CA VAL A 169 12.86 1.58 -15.91
C VAL A 169 12.93 3.08 -16.19
N ALA A 170 11.76 3.72 -16.25
CA ALA A 170 11.69 5.12 -15.87
C ALA A 170 12.27 5.22 -14.46
N THR A 171 13.45 5.83 -14.33
CA THR A 171 14.11 6.12 -13.05
C THR A 171 13.15 6.96 -12.22
N LEU A 172 12.45 6.31 -11.30
CA LEU A 172 11.63 7.01 -10.30
C LEU A 172 12.59 7.82 -9.43
N SER A 173 12.33 9.13 -9.30
CA SER A 173 13.05 9.97 -8.33
C SER A 173 12.86 9.38 -6.93
N THR A 174 13.88 9.47 -6.09
CA THR A 174 13.80 8.98 -4.71
C THR A 174 12.91 9.84 -3.82
N ASP A 175 12.61 11.07 -4.26
CA ASP A 175 11.69 11.99 -3.57
C ASP A 175 10.30 11.38 -3.30
N PHE A 176 9.81 10.50 -4.18
CA PHE A 176 8.50 9.88 -4.04
C PHE A 176 8.39 8.87 -2.88
N PHE A 177 9.51 8.44 -2.32
CA PHE A 177 9.55 7.42 -1.25
C PHE A 177 9.61 8.03 0.16
N TRP A 178 9.63 9.35 0.29
CA TRP A 178 9.58 10.07 1.58
C TRP A 178 8.15 10.11 2.14
N ILE A 179 7.60 8.92 2.41
CA ILE A 179 6.22 8.71 2.87
C ILE A 179 6.19 7.97 4.21
N ASP A 180 5.13 8.16 5.02
CA ASP A 180 4.94 7.37 6.24
C ASP A 180 4.58 5.92 5.86
N PRO A 181 5.41 4.91 6.18
CA PRO A 181 5.12 3.52 5.86
C PRO A 181 3.85 2.97 6.53
N ARG A 182 3.32 3.62 7.58
CA ARG A 182 2.05 3.27 8.23
C ARG A 182 0.84 3.83 7.48
N ASN A 183 1.02 4.90 6.70
CA ASN A 183 -0.06 5.52 5.94
C ASN A 183 -0.40 4.68 4.71
N LYS A 184 -1.55 3.99 4.77
CA LYS A 184 -2.03 3.11 3.70
C LYS A 184 -2.18 3.81 2.36
N ASP A 185 -2.69 5.05 2.37
CA ASP A 185 -3.02 5.78 1.14
C ASP A 185 -1.76 6.26 0.41
N GLU A 186 -0.75 6.68 1.16
CA GLU A 186 0.56 7.05 0.61
C GLU A 186 1.27 5.84 0.02
N VAL A 187 1.32 4.72 0.75
CA VAL A 187 1.94 3.47 0.26
C VAL A 187 1.23 2.99 -1.02
N ILE A 188 -0.11 3.01 -1.06
CA ILE A 188 -0.88 2.68 -2.27
C ILE A 188 -0.53 3.60 -3.43
N THR A 189 -0.35 4.90 -3.18
CA THR A 189 -0.02 5.90 -4.20
C THR A 189 1.36 5.61 -4.80
N VAL A 190 2.36 5.33 -3.96
CA VAL A 190 3.70 4.91 -4.40
C VAL A 190 3.61 3.64 -5.25
N LEU A 191 2.88 2.61 -4.82
CA LEU A 191 2.74 1.36 -5.59
C LEU A 191 2.09 1.57 -6.96
N LYS A 192 1.08 2.46 -7.05
CA LYS A 192 0.42 2.79 -8.32
C LYS A 192 1.35 3.54 -9.27
N LEU A 193 2.07 4.53 -8.77
CA LEU A 193 3.05 5.31 -9.55
C LEU A 193 4.18 4.41 -10.04
N THR A 194 4.73 3.58 -9.16
CA THR A 194 5.73 2.58 -9.52
C THR A 194 5.20 1.60 -10.57
N GLY A 195 3.98 1.10 -10.40
CA GLY A 195 3.33 0.21 -11.37
C GLY A 195 3.06 0.85 -12.73
N ALA A 196 3.01 2.18 -12.83
CA ALA A 196 2.89 2.89 -14.10
C ALA A 196 4.23 2.97 -14.84
N GLY A 197 5.35 3.09 -14.12
CA GLY A 197 6.71 3.13 -14.70
C GLY A 197 7.34 1.78 -15.03
N VAL A 198 6.77 0.68 -14.52
CA VAL A 198 7.29 -0.68 -14.71
C VAL A 198 6.72 -1.36 -15.96
N ASN A 199 7.61 -1.84 -16.83
CA ASN A 199 7.29 -2.62 -18.02
C ASN A 199 7.28 -4.15 -17.80
N ASP A 200 7.84 -4.63 -16.69
CA ASP A 200 7.88 -6.06 -16.38
C ASP A 200 6.50 -6.60 -15.94
N PRO A 201 5.97 -7.65 -16.62
CA PRO A 201 4.67 -8.21 -16.30
C PRO A 201 4.53 -8.81 -14.92
N ASP A 202 5.56 -9.50 -14.44
CA ASP A 202 5.53 -10.16 -13.15
C ASP A 202 5.50 -9.14 -12.00
N LEU A 203 6.41 -8.16 -12.07
CA LEU A 203 6.49 -7.08 -11.09
C LEU A 203 5.21 -6.26 -11.00
N LYS A 204 4.61 -5.84 -12.11
CA LYS A 204 3.40 -5.01 -12.07
C LYS A 204 2.14 -5.78 -11.63
N VAL A 205 2.05 -7.08 -11.91
CA VAL A 205 1.01 -7.93 -11.29
C VAL A 205 1.23 -8.05 -9.77
N ALA A 206 2.49 -8.18 -9.33
CA ALA A 206 2.82 -8.23 -7.91
C ALA A 206 2.48 -6.90 -7.20
N LEU A 207 2.84 -5.75 -7.79
CA LEU A 207 2.49 -4.41 -7.27
C LEU A 207 0.97 -4.21 -7.18
N GLN A 208 0.21 -4.65 -8.20
CA GLN A 208 -1.26 -4.62 -8.16
C GLN A 208 -1.84 -5.53 -7.07
N ARG A 209 -1.25 -6.71 -6.86
CA ARG A 209 -1.66 -7.62 -5.78
C ARG A 209 -1.41 -6.98 -4.41
N ALA A 210 -0.23 -6.40 -4.20
CA ALA A 210 0.12 -5.67 -2.97
C ALA A 210 -0.84 -4.51 -2.73
N THR A 211 -1.10 -3.70 -3.77
CA THR A 211 -2.07 -2.58 -3.71
C THR A 211 -3.45 -3.06 -3.24
N ASN A 212 -3.95 -4.16 -3.81
CA ASN A 212 -5.25 -4.73 -3.45
C ASN A 212 -5.26 -5.35 -2.05
N GLN A 213 -4.13 -5.90 -1.57
CA GLN A 213 -4.01 -6.42 -0.21
C GLN A 213 -4.11 -5.28 0.81
N ILE A 214 -3.35 -4.21 0.62
CA ILE A 214 -3.35 -3.03 1.50
C ILE A 214 -4.72 -2.36 1.50
N SER A 215 -5.28 -2.10 0.31
CA SER A 215 -6.61 -1.48 0.17
C SER A 215 -7.72 -2.32 0.82
N GLY A 216 -7.58 -3.65 0.79
CA GLY A 216 -8.53 -4.59 1.37
C GLY A 216 -8.27 -4.92 2.85
N GLY A 217 -7.29 -4.28 3.50
CA GLY A 217 -6.91 -4.57 4.89
C GLY A 217 -6.41 -6.00 5.13
N ARG A 218 -5.95 -6.68 4.06
CA ARG A 218 -5.42 -8.05 4.16
C ARG A 218 -3.94 -7.98 4.54
N ARG A 219 -3.44 -9.04 5.18
CA ARG A 219 -1.99 -9.18 5.42
C ARG A 219 -1.23 -9.12 4.08
N LEU A 220 -0.19 -8.30 4.07
CA LEU A 220 0.72 -8.17 2.94
C LEU A 220 1.64 -9.39 2.92
N ASN A 221 1.74 -10.04 1.76
CA ASN A 221 2.75 -11.08 1.55
C ASN A 221 3.89 -10.48 0.72
N LEU A 222 5.08 -10.42 1.29
CA LEU A 222 6.29 -10.06 0.56
C LEU A 222 6.84 -11.33 -0.11
N GLU A 223 6.43 -11.57 -1.35
CA GLU A 223 6.84 -12.71 -2.19
C GLU A 223 7.60 -12.19 -3.43
N PRO A 224 8.45 -13.03 -4.08
CA PRO A 224 9.07 -12.69 -5.35
C PRO A 224 8.05 -12.21 -6.39
N PRO A 225 8.35 -11.15 -7.16
CA PRO A 225 9.63 -10.43 -7.25
C PRO A 225 9.79 -9.25 -6.27
N LEU A 226 8.84 -8.99 -5.36
CA LEU A 226 8.84 -7.79 -4.51
C LEU A 226 9.82 -7.83 -3.33
N ASP A 227 10.30 -9.02 -2.98
CA ASP A 227 11.24 -9.26 -1.87
C ASP A 227 12.70 -8.95 -2.23
N ASN A 228 13.04 -8.86 -3.53
CA ASN A 228 14.40 -8.74 -4.01
C ASN A 228 14.54 -7.68 -5.13
N LEU A 229 13.93 -6.51 -4.94
CA LEU A 229 14.09 -5.40 -5.86
C LEU A 229 15.43 -4.69 -5.63
N THR A 230 16.02 -4.19 -6.72
CA THR A 230 17.32 -3.50 -6.73
C THR A 230 17.18 -2.02 -7.08
N ASP A 231 18.27 -1.27 -6.92
CA ASP A 231 18.38 0.16 -7.21
C ASP A 231 17.30 0.97 -6.46
N THR A 232 16.70 1.99 -7.10
CA THR A 232 15.62 2.79 -6.50
C THR A 232 14.35 1.98 -6.20
N MET A 233 14.15 0.83 -6.85
CA MET A 233 13.01 -0.04 -6.57
C MET A 233 13.15 -0.79 -5.25
N ALA A 234 14.36 -0.88 -4.69
CA ALA A 234 14.59 -1.46 -3.36
C ALA A 234 13.80 -0.72 -2.27
N PHE A 235 13.56 0.59 -2.42
CA PHE A 235 12.71 1.35 -1.51
C PHE A 235 11.27 0.82 -1.45
N VAL A 236 10.74 0.26 -2.54
CA VAL A 236 9.42 -0.37 -2.52
C VAL A 236 9.43 -1.61 -1.63
N THR A 237 10.48 -2.44 -1.71
CA THR A 237 10.65 -3.60 -0.83
C THR A 237 10.73 -3.18 0.63
N VAL A 238 11.53 -2.15 0.94
CA VAL A 238 11.68 -1.61 2.31
C VAL A 238 10.35 -1.09 2.85
N LEU A 239 9.65 -0.24 2.10
CA LEU A 239 8.35 0.31 2.50
C LEU A 239 7.31 -0.78 2.73
N LEU A 240 7.24 -1.78 1.84
CA LEU A 240 6.33 -2.90 1.98
C LEU A 240 6.66 -3.79 3.18
N ALA A 241 7.95 -4.02 3.47
CA ALA A 241 8.38 -4.76 4.64
C ALA A 241 7.95 -4.05 5.93
N ILE A 242 8.25 -2.74 6.06
CA ILE A 242 7.87 -1.94 7.23
C ILE A 242 6.35 -1.89 7.37
N HIS A 243 5.61 -1.60 6.29
CA HIS A 243 4.14 -1.56 6.31
C HIS A 243 3.52 -2.90 6.73
N GLY A 244 4.09 -4.00 6.24
CA GLY A 244 3.63 -5.36 6.53
C GLY A 244 4.04 -5.88 7.91
N GLY A 245 4.89 -5.16 8.65
CA GLY A 245 5.49 -5.62 9.90
C GLY A 245 6.46 -6.78 9.72
N HIS A 246 7.08 -6.89 8.54
CA HIS A 246 8.10 -7.88 8.23
C HIS A 246 9.49 -7.32 8.54
N GLU A 247 10.46 -8.21 8.78
CA GLU A 247 11.86 -7.81 8.82
C GLU A 247 12.31 -7.33 7.43
N VAL A 248 13.00 -6.20 7.39
CA VAL A 248 13.44 -5.62 6.12
C VAL A 248 14.62 -6.44 5.58
N PRO A 249 14.56 -6.94 4.33
CA PRO A 249 15.66 -7.72 3.76
C PRO A 249 16.98 -6.92 3.69
N GLU A 250 18.07 -7.47 4.22
CA GLU A 250 19.40 -6.81 4.22
C GLU A 250 19.88 -6.44 2.80
N ALA A 251 19.59 -7.31 1.82
CA ALA A 251 19.92 -7.05 0.42
C ALA A 251 19.19 -5.82 -0.13
N ALA A 252 17.92 -5.63 0.26
CA ALA A 252 17.12 -4.47 -0.14
C ALA A 252 17.64 -3.21 0.54
N LEU A 253 17.99 -3.26 1.84
CA LEU A 253 18.60 -2.12 2.54
C LEU A 253 19.93 -1.72 1.91
N THR A 254 20.81 -2.69 1.61
CA THR A 254 22.10 -2.41 0.99
C THR A 254 21.93 -1.75 -0.37
N SER A 255 21.00 -2.27 -1.19
CA SER A 255 20.68 -1.68 -2.49
C SER A 255 20.06 -0.29 -2.36
N ALA A 256 19.19 -0.06 -1.38
CA ALA A 256 18.57 1.23 -1.10
C ALA A 256 19.61 2.27 -0.67
N THR A 257 20.56 1.90 0.20
CA THR A 257 21.66 2.77 0.63
C THR A 257 22.56 3.20 -0.54
N HIS A 258 22.79 2.31 -1.51
CA HIS A 258 23.52 2.66 -2.73
C HIS A 258 22.75 3.63 -3.64
N ALA A 259 21.41 3.58 -3.62
CA ALA A 259 20.56 4.45 -4.44
C ALA A 259 20.38 5.83 -3.80
N ASP A 260 20.08 5.89 -2.50
CA ASP A 260 19.91 7.12 -1.72
C ASP A 260 20.15 6.81 -0.22
N ALA A 261 21.32 7.20 0.26
CA ALA A 261 21.75 6.91 1.62
C ALA A 261 20.91 7.63 2.68
N ASP A 262 20.44 8.85 2.38
CA ASP A 262 19.69 9.67 3.33
C ASP A 262 18.30 9.09 3.56
N LEU A 263 17.61 8.71 2.49
CA LEU A 263 16.30 8.05 2.58
C LEU A 263 16.41 6.67 3.25
N ALA A 264 17.43 5.88 2.90
CA ALA A 264 17.65 4.57 3.52
C ALA A 264 17.92 4.69 5.03
N ALA A 265 18.72 5.68 5.44
CA ALA A 265 18.95 5.99 6.84
C ALA A 265 17.66 6.44 7.55
N ALA A 266 16.85 7.30 6.92
CA ALA A 266 15.58 7.76 7.48
C ALA A 266 14.58 6.61 7.69
N LEU A 267 14.47 5.66 6.75
CA LEU A 267 13.61 4.48 6.89
C LEU A 267 14.12 3.50 7.94
N SER A 268 15.44 3.33 8.05
CA SER A 268 16.06 2.50 9.09
C SER A 268 15.88 3.10 10.48
N ASP A 269 15.99 4.42 10.59
CA ASP A 269 15.68 5.16 11.81
C ASP A 269 14.20 5.03 12.19
N PHE A 270 13.30 5.20 11.24
CA PHE A 270 11.87 4.97 11.46
C PHE A 270 11.57 3.55 11.98
N GLN A 271 12.21 2.52 11.42
CA GLN A 271 12.05 1.14 11.91
C GLN A 271 12.53 0.96 13.35
N ARG A 272 13.64 1.61 13.74
CA ARG A 272 14.13 1.59 15.13
C ARG A 272 13.18 2.31 16.07
N LEU A 273 12.68 3.48 15.67
CA LEU A 273 11.69 4.24 16.43
C LEU A 273 10.40 3.44 16.65
N LEU A 274 9.94 2.65 15.67
CA LEU A 274 8.79 1.74 15.82
C LEU A 274 8.99 0.68 16.91
N SER A 275 10.23 0.31 17.20
CA SER A 275 10.57 -0.61 18.30
C SER A 275 10.85 0.10 19.63
N GLY A 276 10.63 1.42 19.70
CA GLY A 276 10.84 2.24 20.90
C GLY A 276 12.28 2.66 21.15
N HIS A 277 13.20 2.45 20.20
CA HIS A 277 14.60 2.81 20.35
C HIS A 277 14.86 4.21 19.75
N VAL A 278 15.13 5.18 20.62
CA VAL A 278 15.52 6.55 20.25
C VAL A 278 17.02 6.72 20.53
N GLU A 279 17.83 6.92 19.49
CA GLU A 279 19.28 7.11 19.63
C GLU A 279 19.67 8.59 19.79
N ASP A 280 19.30 9.44 18.83
CA ASP A 280 19.59 10.88 18.86
C ASP A 280 18.29 11.67 18.75
N TRP A 281 17.73 11.99 19.92
CA TRP A 281 16.47 12.70 20.01
C TRP A 281 16.59 14.15 19.53
N SER A 282 17.73 14.81 19.81
CA SER A 282 17.98 16.19 19.37
C SER A 282 18.02 16.31 17.85
N ALA A 283 18.80 15.46 17.17
CA ALA A 283 18.89 15.46 15.72
C ALA A 283 17.55 15.12 15.04
N LEU A 284 16.73 14.29 15.70
CA LEU A 284 15.38 13.97 15.23
C LEU A 284 14.45 15.18 15.27
N MET A 285 14.56 16.03 16.28
CA MET A 285 13.76 17.25 16.40
C MET A 285 14.24 18.37 15.47
N ASP A 286 15.53 18.39 15.12
CA ASP A 286 16.13 19.35 14.20
C ASP A 286 15.84 19.07 12.71
N ILE A 287 15.04 18.04 12.41
CA ILE A 287 14.61 17.73 11.04
C ILE A 287 13.65 18.81 10.54
N ASP A 288 14.14 19.65 9.62
CA ASP A 288 13.39 20.73 8.95
C ASP A 288 12.66 20.29 7.68
N ARG A 289 12.74 18.99 7.33
CA ARG A 289 12.11 18.48 6.11
C ARG A 289 10.60 18.31 6.30
N ASP A 290 9.83 18.90 5.39
CA ASP A 290 8.37 18.85 5.37
C ASP A 290 7.87 17.70 4.47
N ASP A 291 7.96 16.47 4.98
CA ASP A 291 7.45 15.27 4.33
C ASP A 291 6.85 14.30 5.34
N SER A 292 6.04 13.36 4.85
CA SER A 292 5.27 12.46 5.71
C SER A 292 6.16 11.53 6.54
N LEU A 293 7.29 11.06 6.00
CA LEU A 293 8.25 10.22 6.75
C LEU A 293 8.90 11.03 7.88
N SER A 294 9.35 12.25 7.60
CA SER A 294 9.97 13.14 8.59
C SER A 294 9.00 13.53 9.71
N HIS A 295 7.73 13.82 9.39
CA HIS A 295 6.67 14.01 10.40
C HIS A 295 6.44 12.76 11.24
N ALA A 296 6.36 11.59 10.58
CA ALA A 296 6.14 10.33 11.27
C ALA A 296 7.28 10.00 12.23
N ARG A 297 8.54 10.21 11.83
CA ARG A 297 9.72 10.04 12.70
C ARG A 297 9.67 10.99 13.91
N ARG A 298 9.36 12.28 13.73
CA ARG A 298 9.19 13.23 14.85
C ARG A 298 8.08 12.82 15.81
N SER A 299 6.94 12.35 15.29
CA SER A 299 5.83 11.86 16.12
C SER A 299 6.24 10.66 16.98
N LEU A 300 7.00 9.70 16.42
CA LEU A 300 7.54 8.57 17.18
C LEU A 300 8.60 9.01 18.20
N GLY A 301 9.39 10.02 17.85
CA GLY A 301 10.35 10.66 18.76
C GLY A 301 9.68 11.25 19.99
N TRP A 302 8.53 11.92 19.83
CA TRP A 302 7.75 12.43 20.95
C TRP A 302 7.06 11.33 21.75
N GLN A 303 6.54 10.29 21.07
CA GLN A 303 5.93 9.13 21.72
C GLN A 303 6.93 8.46 22.68
N HIS A 304 8.18 8.30 22.25
CA HIS A 304 9.26 7.67 23.01
C HIS A 304 10.28 8.67 23.56
N ALA A 305 9.86 9.92 23.83
CA ALA A 305 10.77 10.97 24.27
C ALA A 305 11.65 10.55 25.48
N PRO A 306 12.98 10.78 25.45
CA PRO A 306 13.86 10.49 26.58
C PRO A 306 13.67 11.51 27.71
N ALA A 307 14.23 11.25 28.89
CA ALA A 307 14.17 12.17 30.03
C ALA A 307 14.77 13.55 29.72
N GLU A 308 15.73 13.63 28.80
CA GLU A 308 16.33 14.89 28.35
C GLU A 308 15.31 15.87 27.75
N ALA A 309 14.19 15.36 27.21
CA ALA A 309 13.11 16.19 26.66
C ALA A 309 12.37 17.01 27.74
N GLU A 310 12.52 16.68 29.03
CA GLU A 310 12.00 17.50 30.13
C GLU A 310 12.63 18.91 30.19
N ALA A 311 13.84 19.06 29.65
CA ALA A 311 14.52 20.36 29.60
C ALA A 311 13.87 21.34 28.62
N CYS A 312 13.03 20.86 27.69
CA CYS A 312 12.37 21.66 26.66
C CYS A 312 11.49 22.77 27.22
N THR A 313 11.27 23.78 26.38
CA THR A 313 10.35 24.89 26.68
C THR A 313 8.90 24.42 26.62
N ALA A 314 8.01 25.14 27.30
CA ALA A 314 6.58 24.84 27.30
C ALA A 314 6.00 24.86 25.87
N ALA A 315 6.47 25.79 25.02
CA ALA A 315 6.05 25.91 23.63
C ALA A 315 6.49 24.71 22.77
N GLN A 316 7.71 24.19 22.97
CA GLN A 316 8.19 22.99 22.26
C GLN A 316 7.39 21.75 22.66
N LEU A 317 7.10 21.60 23.95
CA LEU A 317 6.31 20.49 24.48
C LEU A 317 4.86 20.54 23.98
N GLU A 318 4.29 21.73 23.88
CA GLU A 318 2.96 21.94 23.28
C GLU A 318 2.93 21.58 21.78
N ALA A 319 3.96 21.98 21.03
CA ALA A 319 4.09 21.58 19.63
C ALA A 319 4.20 20.04 19.48
N GLY A 320 4.97 19.38 20.36
CA GLY A 320 5.06 17.92 20.40
C GLY A 320 3.73 17.25 20.74
N LEU A 321 2.97 17.79 21.70
CA LEU A 321 1.63 17.31 22.03
C LEU A 321 0.68 17.43 20.83
N GLN A 322 0.69 18.57 20.13
CA GLN A 322 -0.12 18.76 18.93
C GLN A 322 0.24 17.74 17.84
N GLN A 323 1.53 17.44 17.64
CA GLN A 323 1.97 16.41 16.68
C GLN A 323 1.46 15.02 17.05
N LEU A 324 1.47 14.66 18.34
CA LEU A 324 0.89 13.39 18.80
C LEU A 324 -0.64 13.37 18.64
N GLU A 325 -1.30 14.51 18.82
CA GLU A 325 -2.74 14.70 18.57
C GLU A 325 -3.11 14.47 17.11
N ASP A 326 -2.42 15.17 16.21
CA ASP A 326 -2.65 15.07 14.76
C ASP A 326 -2.37 13.66 14.24
N ALA A 327 -1.38 12.96 14.82
CA ALA A 327 -1.06 11.57 14.49
C ALA A 327 -2.00 10.54 15.16
N GLY A 328 -2.91 10.96 16.05
CA GLY A 328 -3.80 10.05 16.79
C GLY A 328 -3.08 9.15 17.80
N VAL A 329 -1.87 9.50 18.23
CA VAL A 329 -1.04 8.72 19.17
C VAL A 329 -1.29 9.19 20.59
N HIS A 330 -1.84 8.33 21.45
CA HIS A 330 -2.11 8.68 22.86
C HIS A 330 -0.93 8.42 23.80
N GLU A 331 -0.05 7.46 23.45
CA GLU A 331 1.11 7.11 24.24
C GLU A 331 2.08 8.30 24.37
N GLY A 332 2.62 8.51 25.57
CA GLY A 332 3.55 9.59 25.87
C GLY A 332 2.91 10.95 26.16
N ARG A 333 1.64 11.20 25.79
CA ARG A 333 0.99 12.51 25.98
C ARG A 333 0.91 12.97 27.43
N ASP A 334 0.63 12.06 28.36
CA ASP A 334 0.53 12.42 29.78
C ASP A 334 1.86 12.90 30.31
N ARG A 335 2.94 12.16 30.02
CA ARG A 335 4.31 12.55 30.37
C ARG A 335 4.72 13.90 29.75
N LEU A 336 4.44 14.12 28.46
CA LEU A 336 4.74 15.40 27.82
C LEU A 336 3.95 16.56 28.45
N THR A 337 2.72 16.31 28.87
CA THR A 337 1.91 17.34 29.53
C THR A 337 2.44 17.66 30.92
N TRP A 338 2.93 16.66 31.66
CA TRP A 338 3.62 16.88 32.93
C TRP A 338 4.86 17.72 32.75
N TRP A 339 5.71 17.39 31.77
CA TRP A 339 6.87 18.22 31.45
C TRP A 339 6.47 19.64 31.04
N ARG A 340 5.36 19.80 30.30
CA ARG A 340 4.85 21.12 29.92
C ARG A 340 4.44 21.94 31.14
N LEU A 341 3.77 21.34 32.12
CA LEU A 341 3.41 21.99 33.38
C LEU A 341 4.67 22.47 34.14
N ASN A 342 5.67 21.59 34.27
CA ASN A 342 6.96 21.93 34.89
C ASN A 342 7.69 23.05 34.11
N ALA A 343 7.64 23.03 32.78
CA ALA A 343 8.23 24.06 31.95
C ALA A 343 7.50 25.40 32.08
N LEU A 344 6.17 25.43 32.13
CA LEU A 344 5.39 26.66 32.36
C LEU A 344 5.71 27.30 33.71
N LEU A 345 5.88 26.48 34.75
CA LEU A 345 6.33 26.94 36.06
C LEU A 345 7.74 27.55 36.03
N ARG A 346 8.69 26.86 35.39
CA ARG A 346 10.06 27.37 35.17
C ARG A 346 10.07 28.69 34.38
N GLU A 347 9.15 28.84 33.43
CA GLU A 347 8.97 30.05 32.62
C GLU A 347 8.17 31.16 33.34
N GLY A 348 7.65 30.90 34.54
CA GLY A 348 6.85 31.87 35.32
C GLY A 348 5.42 32.08 34.83
N LYS A 349 4.93 31.23 33.90
CA LYS A 349 3.57 31.31 33.32
C LYS A 349 2.55 30.55 34.17
N LYS A 350 2.37 30.99 35.41
CA LYS A 350 1.51 30.31 36.40
C LYS A 350 0.05 30.18 35.96
N ASP A 351 -0.51 31.20 35.31
CA ASP A 351 -1.92 31.17 34.84
C ASP A 351 -2.14 30.12 33.73
N GLU A 352 -1.22 30.03 32.76
CA GLU A 352 -1.28 29.00 31.70
C GLU A 352 -1.10 27.59 32.29
N ALA A 353 -0.20 27.43 33.27
CA ALA A 353 -0.04 26.16 33.97
C ALA A 353 -1.34 25.75 34.69
N MET A 354 -2.05 26.70 35.30
CA MET A 354 -3.35 26.46 35.92
C MET A 354 -4.41 26.02 34.90
N ASP A 355 -4.45 26.61 33.71
CA ASP A 355 -5.41 26.24 32.67
C ASP A 355 -5.17 24.81 32.17
N VAL A 356 -3.91 24.38 32.08
CA VAL A 356 -3.54 22.99 31.74
C VAL A 356 -3.92 22.03 32.87
N LEU A 357 -3.67 22.42 34.12
CA LEU A 357 -4.02 21.62 35.31
C LEU A 357 -5.54 21.42 35.43
N ASP A 358 -6.34 22.45 35.18
CA ASP A 358 -7.81 22.39 35.29
C ASP A 358 -8.46 21.40 34.31
N GLN A 359 -7.81 21.14 33.18
CA GLN A 359 -8.27 20.16 32.18
C GLN A 359 -7.98 18.71 32.59
N ARG A 360 -7.16 18.51 33.64
CA ARG A 360 -6.75 17.19 34.14
C ARG A 360 -7.75 16.67 35.17
N ARG A 361 -7.90 15.34 35.21
CA ARG A 361 -8.54 14.61 36.31
C ARG A 361 -7.46 13.84 37.04
N LEU A 362 -7.46 13.92 38.37
CA LEU A 362 -6.75 12.98 39.23
C LEU A 362 -7.51 11.65 39.21
N ASP A 363 -6.82 10.56 38.92
CA ASP A 363 -7.31 9.21 39.13
C ASP A 363 -6.62 8.57 40.34
N ALA A 364 -7.17 7.45 40.84
CA ALA A 364 -6.62 6.75 42.01
C ALA A 364 -5.21 6.16 41.79
N SER A 365 -4.70 6.17 40.55
CA SER A 365 -3.35 5.75 40.18
C SER A 365 -2.39 6.92 39.95
N SER A 366 -2.86 8.15 40.09
CA SER A 366 -2.05 9.35 39.89
C SER A 366 -1.10 9.51 41.06
N ASP A 367 0.20 9.61 40.80
CA ASP A 367 1.22 9.80 41.83
C ASP A 367 1.09 11.20 42.45
N VAL A 368 0.29 11.30 43.50
CA VAL A 368 0.03 12.54 44.25
C VAL A 368 1.34 13.15 44.78
N THR A 369 2.36 12.32 45.00
CA THR A 369 3.71 12.73 45.38
C THR A 369 4.41 13.60 44.32
N GLU A 370 4.15 13.36 43.03
CA GLU A 370 4.69 14.20 41.94
C GLU A 370 3.86 15.48 41.74
N LEU A 371 2.59 15.45 42.15
CA LEU A 371 1.62 16.53 42.00
C LEU A 371 1.72 17.61 43.08
N ILE A 372 1.96 17.22 44.33
CA ILE A 372 2.00 18.14 45.48
C ILE A 372 3.01 19.28 45.26
N PRO A 373 4.27 19.02 44.85
CA PRO A 373 5.23 20.10 44.59
C PRO A 373 4.76 21.08 43.51
N LEU A 374 4.02 20.59 42.52
CA LEU A 374 3.43 21.41 41.46
C LEU A 374 2.37 22.36 42.02
N VAL A 375 1.43 21.82 42.82
CA VAL A 375 0.36 22.62 43.46
C VAL A 375 0.95 23.68 44.40
N VAL A 376 1.96 23.30 45.19
CA VAL A 376 2.67 24.24 46.08
C VAL A 376 3.34 25.36 45.28
N SER A 377 4.07 25.03 44.22
CA SER A 377 4.79 26.04 43.41
C SER A 377 3.88 26.99 42.62
N LEU A 378 2.63 26.58 42.33
CA LEU A 378 1.63 27.44 41.70
C LEU A 378 1.16 28.55 42.65
N GLU A 379 1.21 28.35 43.97
CA GLU A 379 0.79 29.31 45.01
C GLU A 379 -0.58 29.96 44.70
N SER A 380 -1.55 29.14 44.25
CA SER A 380 -2.84 29.62 43.74
C SER A 380 -4.01 28.95 44.46
N GLU A 381 -4.97 29.76 44.93
CA GLU A 381 -6.24 29.25 45.47
C GLU A 381 -6.98 28.35 44.46
N ARG A 382 -6.76 28.57 43.16
CA ARG A 382 -7.32 27.74 42.08
C ARG A 382 -6.69 26.35 42.05
N ALA A 383 -5.39 26.22 42.35
CA ALA A 383 -4.69 24.95 42.47
C ALA A 383 -5.20 24.16 43.69
N ASP A 384 -5.39 24.84 44.81
CA ASP A 384 -5.94 24.25 46.02
C ASP A 384 -7.39 23.77 45.82
N ALA A 385 -8.21 24.60 45.16
CA ALA A 385 -9.57 24.24 44.79
C ALA A 385 -9.60 23.03 43.84
N TRP A 386 -8.66 22.95 42.89
CA TRP A 386 -8.53 21.80 42.00
C TRP A 386 -8.22 20.52 42.78
N LEU A 387 -7.19 20.51 43.64
CA LEU A 387 -6.84 19.33 44.44
C LEU A 387 -7.99 18.91 45.38
N SER A 388 -8.67 19.89 46.00
CA SER A 388 -9.80 19.66 46.90
C SER A 388 -10.95 18.89 46.25
N ARG A 389 -11.16 19.05 44.93
CA ARG A 389 -12.22 18.35 44.17
C ARG A 389 -11.99 16.84 44.06
N PHE A 390 -10.74 16.40 44.15
CA PHE A 390 -10.36 15.00 43.96
C PHE A 390 -9.96 14.30 45.26
N MET A 391 -9.83 15.03 46.38
CA MET A 391 -9.47 14.44 47.68
C MET A 391 -10.41 13.35 48.16
N ASP A 392 -11.64 13.31 47.65
CA ASP A 392 -12.61 12.29 48.01
C ASP A 392 -12.33 10.92 47.37
N ASP A 393 -11.53 10.90 46.30
CA ASP A 393 -11.16 9.72 45.48
C ASP A 393 -9.71 9.27 45.72
N LEU A 394 -8.95 9.97 46.56
CA LEU A 394 -7.56 9.65 46.91
C LEU A 394 -7.47 8.47 47.88
N ASP A 395 -6.39 7.71 47.80
CA ASP A 395 -6.09 6.65 48.76
C ASP A 395 -5.44 7.19 50.05
N ASP A 396 -5.37 6.35 51.08
CA ASP A 396 -4.82 6.71 52.39
C ASP A 396 -3.35 7.19 52.32
N GLN A 397 -2.57 6.68 51.36
CA GLN A 397 -1.16 7.05 51.19
C GLN A 397 -1.04 8.47 50.61
N ALA A 398 -1.80 8.77 49.56
CA ALA A 398 -1.87 10.08 48.95
C ALA A 398 -2.40 11.14 49.92
N LEU A 399 -3.44 10.82 50.69
CA LEU A 399 -3.99 11.71 51.73
C LEU A 399 -2.95 12.00 52.82
N PHE A 400 -2.15 11.01 53.21
CA PHE A 400 -1.07 11.19 54.16
C PHE A 400 0.03 12.12 53.62
N HIS A 401 0.40 12.01 52.34
CA HIS A 401 1.34 12.95 51.71
C HIS A 401 0.78 14.38 51.67
N VAL A 402 -0.50 14.57 51.39
CA VAL A 402 -1.15 15.90 51.44
C VAL A 402 -1.11 16.47 52.86
N LEU A 403 -1.35 15.65 53.89
CA LEU A 403 -1.29 16.08 55.29
C LEU A 403 0.13 16.51 55.71
N GLN A 404 1.16 15.84 55.20
CA GLN A 404 2.56 16.10 55.54
C GLN A 404 3.12 17.38 54.95
N GLU A 405 2.56 17.90 53.85
CA GLU A 405 3.15 19.04 53.13
C GLU A 405 2.76 20.38 53.80
N PRO A 406 3.69 21.06 54.51
CA PRO A 406 3.36 22.26 55.29
C PRO A 406 2.96 23.46 54.43
N ASP A 407 3.44 23.50 53.18
CA ASP A 407 3.24 24.62 52.25
C ASP A 407 1.86 24.55 51.55
N LEU A 408 1.12 23.45 51.70
CA LEU A 408 -0.28 23.38 51.29
C LEU A 408 -1.19 24.11 52.29
N SER A 409 -2.31 24.64 51.78
CA SER A 409 -3.27 25.35 52.63
C SER A 409 -3.79 24.48 53.77
N SER A 410 -4.09 25.14 54.89
CA SER A 410 -4.65 24.50 56.08
C SER A 410 -5.94 23.74 55.78
N ASP A 411 -6.74 24.24 54.85
CA ASP A 411 -8.04 23.66 54.50
C ASP A 411 -7.89 22.31 53.79
N LEU A 412 -6.89 22.19 52.90
CA LEU A 412 -6.54 20.93 52.26
C LEU A 412 -6.03 19.91 53.28
N ARG A 413 -5.09 20.31 54.13
CA ARG A 413 -4.53 19.45 55.19
C ARG A 413 -5.60 18.99 56.17
N LEU A 414 -6.51 19.87 56.58
CA LEU A 414 -7.62 19.54 57.46
C LEU A 414 -8.56 18.52 56.84
N LYS A 415 -8.93 18.71 55.56
CA LYS A 415 -9.83 17.79 54.86
C LYS A 415 -9.14 16.43 54.60
N ALA A 416 -7.82 16.39 54.36
CA ALA A 416 -7.06 15.15 54.31
C ALA A 416 -7.04 14.42 55.66
N ALA A 417 -6.79 15.13 56.77
CA ALA A 417 -6.85 14.56 58.12
C ALA A 417 -8.24 13.99 58.47
N GLN A 418 -9.31 14.72 58.11
CA GLN A 418 -10.69 14.25 58.31
C GLN A 418 -10.94 12.94 57.56
N ARG A 419 -10.53 12.85 56.28
CA ARG A 419 -10.71 11.63 55.49
C ARG A 419 -9.91 10.44 56.04
N LEU A 420 -8.66 10.66 56.44
CA LEU A 420 -7.86 9.62 57.09
C LEU A 420 -8.51 9.12 58.40
N CYS A 421 -9.03 10.05 59.21
CA CYS A 421 -9.75 9.72 60.44
C CYS A 421 -11.03 8.91 60.17
N ASP A 422 -11.79 9.28 59.14
CA ASP A 422 -13.03 8.60 58.75
C ASP A 422 -12.76 7.18 58.21
N ASN A 423 -11.65 6.99 57.49
CA ASN A 423 -11.24 5.69 56.95
C ASN A 423 -10.70 4.75 58.04
N GLY A 424 -10.11 5.29 59.12
CA GLY A 424 -9.63 4.51 60.27
C GLY A 424 -8.52 3.51 59.94
N GLY A 425 -7.76 3.77 58.87
CA GLY A 425 -6.68 2.92 58.34
C GLY A 425 -5.34 3.10 59.05
N ALA A 426 -4.33 2.34 58.63
CA ALA A 426 -2.98 2.39 59.22
C ALA A 426 -2.32 3.79 59.10
N MET A 427 -2.57 4.51 58.02
CA MET A 427 -2.03 5.85 57.78
C MET A 427 -2.61 6.91 58.72
N TRP A 428 -3.79 6.70 59.30
CA TRP A 428 -4.34 7.59 60.32
C TRP A 428 -3.57 7.50 61.63
N GLU A 429 -3.18 6.29 62.05
CA GLU A 429 -2.39 6.12 63.28
C GLU A 429 -0.99 6.74 63.15
N GLU A 430 -0.41 6.74 61.94
CA GLU A 430 0.84 7.44 61.63
C GLU A 430 0.63 8.97 61.53
N GLY A 431 -0.44 9.41 60.88
CA GLY A 431 -0.78 10.83 60.67
C GLY A 431 -1.31 11.56 61.90
N ARG A 432 -1.70 10.84 62.96
CA ARG A 432 -2.28 11.39 64.20
C ARG A 432 -1.39 12.38 64.95
N SER A 433 -0.08 12.33 64.70
CA SER A 433 0.92 13.23 65.29
C SER A 433 1.16 14.50 64.46
N LEU A 434 0.65 14.53 63.23
CA LEU A 434 0.84 15.57 62.21
C LEU A 434 -0.43 16.39 61.94
N ALA A 435 -1.60 15.79 62.18
CA ALA A 435 -2.91 16.47 62.21
C ALA A 435 -3.10 17.26 63.53
#